data_AF-A0A6S7KN73-F1
#
_entry.id   AF-A0A6S7KN73-F1
#
_cell.length_a   1.000
_cell.length_b   1.000
_cell.length_c   1.000
_cell.angle_alpha   90.00
_cell.angle_beta   90.00
_cell.angle_gamma   90.00
#
_symmetry.space_group_name_H-M   'P 1'
#
loop_
_entity.id
_entity.type
_entity.pdbx_description
1 polymer ?
#
loop_
_entity_poly.entity_id
_entity_poly.type
_entity_poly.pdbx_seq_one_letter_code
_entity_poly.pdbx_strand_id
1 'polypeptide(L)'
;FATGPIQKYIQNEDRRFTVYVGNRIAEIRKKSKVQQWRYFPSKENPSDDASRGLKPSEMTSECRWLVGPSFLKGPESSWAQTNLRKYIEEEHPEILIQSNVVVEVKRPAIYELLERYSSWNVLKAKIVWLTRFAFLLSHRLHRSHICPLGKPTIPELENAENDII
;
A
#
# COMPACT_ATOMS: atom_id res chain seq x y z
N PHE A 1 -19.56 -0.57 22.15
CA PHE A 1 -20.49 -1.10 21.13
C PHE A 1 -20.20 -0.44 19.81
N ALA A 2 -20.30 -1.19 18.71
CA ALA A 2 -20.03 -0.68 17.37
C ALA A 2 -21.10 -1.17 16.39
N THR A 3 -21.31 -0.40 15.32
CA THR A 3 -22.14 -0.82 14.19
C THR A 3 -21.46 -1.99 13.46
N GLY A 4 -22.25 -2.75 12.68
CA GLY A 4 -21.79 -3.94 11.97
C GLY A 4 -20.47 -3.77 11.20
N PRO A 5 -20.29 -2.71 10.38
CA PRO A 5 -19.05 -2.48 9.65
C PRO A 5 -17.84 -2.26 10.58
N ILE A 6 -17.99 -1.40 11.59
CA ILE A 6 -16.89 -1.03 12.51
C ILE A 6 -16.45 -2.24 13.33
N GLN A 7 -17.39 -3.04 13.83
CA GLN A 7 -17.04 -4.22 14.63
C GLN A 7 -16.19 -5.21 13.81
N LYS A 8 -16.51 -5.39 12.53
CA LYS A 8 -15.72 -6.24 11.65
C LYS A 8 -14.34 -5.70 11.37
N TYR A 9 -14.18 -4.39 11.19
CA TYR A 9 -12.86 -3.79 11.05
C TYR A 9 -11.98 -4.06 12.26
N ILE A 10 -12.54 -3.95 13.46
CA ILE A 10 -11.83 -4.22 14.72
C ILE A 10 -11.48 -5.71 14.86
N GLN A 11 -12.29 -6.62 14.31
CA GLN A 11 -12.06 -8.08 14.37
C GLN A 11 -11.17 -8.63 13.25
N ASN A 12 -11.02 -7.90 12.14
CA ASN A 12 -10.31 -8.40 10.98
C ASN A 12 -8.79 -8.22 11.13
N GLU A 13 -8.06 -9.32 11.14
CA GLU A 13 -6.59 -9.33 11.23
C GLU A 13 -5.92 -9.51 9.85
N ASP A 14 -6.65 -10.00 8.86
CA ASP A 14 -6.10 -10.43 7.56
C ASP A 14 -6.10 -9.35 6.49
N ARG A 15 -7.00 -8.36 6.60
CA ARG A 15 -7.16 -7.32 5.56
C ARG A 15 -6.36 -6.06 5.90
N ARG A 16 -5.62 -5.55 4.90
CA ARG A 16 -4.95 -4.25 5.00
C ARG A 16 -5.97 -3.14 4.75
N PHE A 17 -6.10 -2.25 5.71
CA PHE A 17 -6.97 -1.07 5.62
C PHE A 17 -6.21 0.11 5.03
N THR A 18 -6.94 1.11 4.52
CA THR A 18 -6.36 2.43 4.24
C THR A 18 -5.65 2.98 5.48
N VAL A 19 -4.65 3.85 5.31
CA VAL A 19 -3.84 4.38 6.41
C VAL A 19 -4.71 4.98 7.53
N TYR A 20 -5.72 5.76 7.16
CA TYR A 20 -6.64 6.39 8.12
C TYR A 20 -7.41 5.36 8.96
N VAL A 21 -7.95 4.32 8.32
CA VAL A 21 -8.74 3.28 8.98
C VAL A 21 -7.84 2.38 9.82
N GLY A 22 -6.69 1.97 9.27
CA GLY A 22 -5.69 1.16 9.96
C GLY A 22 -5.17 1.83 11.24
N ASN A 23 -4.84 3.13 11.17
CA ASN A 23 -4.38 3.89 12.33
C ASN A 23 -5.43 3.90 13.45
N ARG A 24 -6.71 4.08 13.12
CA ARG A 24 -7.79 4.09 14.11
C ARG A 24 -8.05 2.73 14.72
N ILE A 25 -8.04 1.67 13.92
CA ILE A 25 -8.17 0.30 14.42
C ILE A 25 -7.01 0.00 15.38
N ALA A 26 -5.79 0.43 15.06
CA ALA A 26 -4.63 0.29 15.94
C ALA A 26 -4.81 1.03 17.27
N GLU A 27 -5.28 2.28 17.25
CA GLU A 27 -5.59 3.03 18.47
C GLU A 27 -6.66 2.35 19.33
N ILE A 28 -7.73 1.84 18.70
CA ILE A 28 -8.80 1.10 19.38
C ILE A 28 -8.25 -0.16 20.05
N ARG A 29 -7.48 -0.97 19.31
CA ARG A 29 -6.87 -2.20 19.81
C ARG A 29 -5.82 -1.94 20.90
N LYS A 30 -5.17 -0.76 20.91
CA LYS A 30 -4.26 -0.33 21.97
C LYS A 30 -4.99 -0.04 23.28
N LYS A 31 -6.20 0.50 23.21
CA LYS A 31 -7.00 0.91 24.39
C LYS A 31 -8.01 -0.13 24.87
N SER A 32 -8.29 -1.15 24.05
CA SER A 32 -9.33 -2.14 24.34
C SER A 32 -9.07 -3.45 23.60
N LYS A 33 -9.53 -4.56 24.18
CA LYS A 33 -9.46 -5.89 23.55
C LYS A 33 -10.58 -6.02 22.52
N VAL A 34 -10.30 -6.72 21.42
CA VAL A 34 -11.27 -6.98 20.33
C VAL A 34 -12.56 -7.61 20.88
N GLN A 35 -12.46 -8.49 21.87
CA GLN A 35 -13.61 -9.19 22.47
C GLN A 35 -14.55 -8.27 23.24
N GLN A 36 -14.10 -7.08 23.65
CA GLN A 36 -14.94 -6.07 24.30
C GLN A 36 -15.87 -5.36 23.30
N TRP A 37 -15.61 -5.51 21.99
CA TRP A 37 -16.41 -4.89 20.93
C TRP A 37 -17.51 -5.84 20.45
N ARG A 38 -18.73 -5.60 20.95
CA ARG A 38 -19.94 -6.31 20.55
C ARG A 38 -20.73 -5.55 19.49
N TYR A 39 -21.44 -6.32 18.66
CA TYR A 39 -22.38 -5.79 17.68
C TYR A 39 -23.50 -5.11 18.42
N PHE A 40 -23.99 -4.06 17.81
CA PHE A 40 -25.17 -3.39 18.26
C PHE A 40 -26.07 -3.11 17.04
N PRO A 41 -27.37 -3.49 17.06
CA PRO A 41 -28.28 -3.26 15.94
C PRO A 41 -28.37 -1.77 15.61
N SER A 42 -28.12 -1.39 14.35
CA SER A 42 -28.09 0.03 13.97
C SER A 42 -29.39 0.78 14.32
N LYS A 43 -30.55 0.11 14.25
CA LYS A 43 -31.85 0.70 14.62
C LYS A 43 -31.95 1.11 16.09
N GLU A 44 -31.14 0.51 16.94
CA GLU A 44 -31.14 0.79 18.36
C GLU A 44 -30.14 1.88 18.74
N ASN A 45 -29.41 2.46 17.78
CA ASN A 45 -28.22 3.26 18.07
C ASN A 45 -28.62 4.60 18.69
N PRO A 46 -28.36 4.84 19.98
CA PRO A 46 -28.77 6.10 20.63
C PRO A 46 -28.14 7.32 19.95
N SER A 47 -26.95 7.19 19.34
CA SER A 47 -26.31 8.30 18.61
C SER A 47 -27.10 8.75 17.37
N ASP A 48 -27.92 7.88 16.78
CA ASP A 48 -28.81 8.27 15.70
C ASP A 48 -29.85 9.29 16.18
N ASP A 49 -30.32 9.16 17.42
CA ASP A 49 -31.28 10.09 18.01
C ASP A 49 -30.68 11.50 18.16
N ALA A 50 -29.39 11.59 18.50
CA ALA A 50 -28.67 12.86 18.58
C ALA A 50 -28.28 13.43 17.21
N SER A 51 -27.88 12.58 16.26
CA SER A 51 -27.33 13.02 14.95
C SER A 51 -28.39 13.22 13.87
N ARG A 52 -29.46 12.42 13.85
CA ARG A 52 -30.61 12.58 12.94
C ARG A 52 -31.67 13.52 13.51
N GLY A 53 -31.59 13.78 14.82
CA GLY A 53 -32.46 14.69 15.55
C GLY A 53 -33.67 13.99 16.14
N LEU A 54 -33.93 14.29 17.41
CA LEU A 54 -35.21 14.08 18.08
C LEU A 54 -35.99 15.39 18.06
N LYS A 55 -37.32 15.30 17.95
CA LYS A 55 -38.15 16.49 18.22
C LYS A 55 -37.99 16.88 19.69
N PRO A 56 -38.10 18.16 20.05
CA PRO A 56 -38.03 18.59 21.46
C PRO A 56 -39.02 17.85 22.36
N SER A 57 -40.20 17.48 21.83
CA SER A 57 -41.21 16.68 22.53
C SER A 57 -40.80 15.22 22.80
N GLU A 58 -39.85 14.69 22.02
CA GLU A 58 -39.34 13.33 22.14
C GLU A 58 -38.09 13.26 23.03
N MET A 59 -37.48 14.42 23.31
CA MET A 59 -36.32 14.55 24.21
C MET A 59 -36.75 14.59 25.68
N THR A 60 -37.37 13.50 26.12
CA THR A 60 -37.76 13.29 27.52
C THR A 60 -36.59 12.70 28.33
N SER A 61 -36.70 12.71 29.66
CA SER A 61 -35.71 12.04 30.54
C SER A 61 -35.58 10.54 30.27
N GLU A 62 -36.59 9.94 29.65
CA GLU A 62 -36.64 8.52 29.30
C GLU A 62 -36.20 8.24 27.86
N CYS A 63 -35.72 9.25 27.12
CA CYS A 63 -35.31 9.05 25.74
C CYS A 63 -34.06 8.16 25.64
N ARG A 64 -34.02 7.32 24.60
CA ARG A 64 -32.95 6.32 24.40
C ARG A 64 -31.54 6.92 24.35
N TRP A 65 -31.38 8.17 23.92
CA TRP A 65 -30.11 8.89 23.98
C TRP A 65 -29.57 9.04 25.42
N LEU A 66 -30.44 9.34 26.38
CA LEU A 66 -30.06 9.58 27.77
C LEU A 66 -29.99 8.29 28.59
N VAL A 67 -30.99 7.41 28.49
CA VAL A 67 -31.06 6.19 29.32
C VAL A 67 -30.40 4.97 28.68
N GLY A 68 -30.04 5.08 27.40
CA GLY A 68 -29.57 3.97 26.61
C GLY A 68 -30.70 3.01 26.16
N PRO A 69 -30.37 2.09 25.24
CA PRO A 69 -31.30 1.11 24.70
C PRO A 69 -31.70 0.08 25.75
N SER A 70 -32.97 -0.33 25.71
CA SER A 70 -33.60 -1.17 26.72
C SER A 70 -32.90 -2.51 26.92
N PHE A 71 -32.37 -3.12 25.87
CA PHE A 71 -31.74 -4.44 25.97
C PHE A 71 -30.43 -4.43 26.75
N LEU A 72 -29.74 -3.28 26.88
CA LEU A 72 -28.53 -3.18 27.72
C LEU A 72 -28.86 -3.25 29.21
N LYS A 73 -30.11 -3.01 29.59
CA LYS A 73 -30.60 -3.16 30.97
C LYS A 73 -30.83 -4.64 31.33
N GLY A 74 -30.84 -5.53 30.34
CA GLY A 74 -30.96 -6.97 30.52
C GLY A 74 -29.60 -7.68 30.69
N PRO A 75 -29.62 -8.99 30.98
CA PRO A 75 -28.39 -9.78 31.09
C PRO A 75 -27.62 -9.81 29.76
N GLU A 76 -26.31 -9.98 29.79
CA GLU A 76 -25.47 -9.99 28.58
C GLU A 76 -25.86 -11.09 27.57
N SER A 77 -26.55 -12.14 28.03
CA SER A 77 -27.13 -13.20 27.20
C SER A 77 -28.27 -12.71 26.29
N SER A 78 -28.97 -11.63 26.65
CA SER A 78 -30.03 -11.03 25.83
C SER A 78 -29.50 -10.03 24.80
N TRP A 79 -28.20 -9.73 24.83
CA TRP A 79 -27.61 -8.79 23.90
C TRP A 79 -27.52 -9.40 22.51
N ALA A 80 -27.70 -8.58 21.47
CA ALA A 80 -27.73 -9.03 20.09
C ALA A 80 -26.41 -9.74 19.70
N GLN A 81 -26.50 -11.05 19.42
CA GLN A 81 -25.40 -11.82 18.85
C GLN A 81 -25.41 -11.68 17.32
N THR A 82 -24.26 -11.47 16.69
CA THR A 82 -24.18 -11.28 15.24
C THR A 82 -23.29 -12.29 14.56
N ASN A 83 -23.81 -12.87 13.48
CA ASN A 83 -23.07 -13.63 12.50
C ASN A 83 -22.22 -12.70 11.63
N LEU A 84 -21.00 -12.44 12.09
CA LEU A 84 -20.03 -11.50 11.50
C LEU A 84 -19.44 -11.97 10.17
N ARG A 85 -19.95 -13.03 9.53
CA ARG A 85 -19.48 -13.47 8.21
C ARG A 85 -20.12 -12.70 7.04
N LYS A 86 -21.36 -12.20 7.16
CA LYS A 86 -22.20 -11.72 6.03
C LYS A 86 -22.01 -10.29 5.46
N TYR A 87 -21.03 -9.52 5.91
CA TYR A 87 -20.95 -8.05 5.67
C TYR A 87 -19.58 -7.54 5.23
N ILE A 88 -18.59 -8.42 5.01
CA ILE A 88 -17.41 -7.98 4.26
C ILE A 88 -17.56 -8.60 2.89
N GLU A 89 -18.37 -7.96 2.04
CA GLU A 89 -18.20 -8.14 0.61
C GLU A 89 -16.74 -7.83 0.26
N GLU A 90 -16.19 -8.59 -0.68
CA GLU A 90 -14.75 -8.65 -0.94
C GLU A 90 -14.17 -7.32 -1.44
N GLU A 91 -15.01 -6.37 -1.83
CA GLU A 91 -14.63 -5.06 -2.36
C GLU A 91 -15.24 -3.92 -1.52
N HIS A 92 -14.60 -3.57 -0.40
CA HIS A 92 -14.94 -2.34 0.33
C HIS A 92 -13.83 -1.30 0.07
N PRO A 93 -14.15 -0.03 -0.22
CA PRO A 93 -13.15 0.99 -0.59
C PRO A 93 -12.11 1.26 0.51
N GLU A 94 -12.42 0.91 1.76
CA GLU A 94 -11.51 1.05 2.90
C GLU A 94 -10.51 -0.11 3.05
N ILE A 95 -10.67 -1.16 2.24
CA ILE A 95 -9.81 -2.34 2.18
C ILE A 95 -8.89 -2.17 0.97
N LEU A 96 -7.59 -2.15 1.23
CA LEU A 96 -6.60 -2.05 0.16
C LEU A 96 -6.51 -3.41 -0.54
N ILE A 97 -6.83 -3.43 -1.84
CA ILE A 97 -6.60 -4.59 -2.69
C ILE A 97 -5.08 -4.79 -2.82
N GLN A 98 -4.59 -5.99 -2.54
CA GLN A 98 -3.21 -6.35 -2.84
C GLN A 98 -3.03 -6.42 -4.36
N SER A 99 -2.47 -5.37 -4.96
CA SER A 99 -1.85 -5.50 -6.28
C SER A 99 -0.47 -6.13 -6.07
N ASN A 100 -0.32 -7.41 -6.44
CA ASN A 100 1.02 -7.99 -6.56
C ASN A 100 1.74 -7.26 -7.71
N VAL A 101 2.65 -6.36 -7.36
CA VAL A 101 3.52 -5.72 -8.35
C VAL A 101 4.60 -6.72 -8.73
N VAL A 102 4.43 -7.36 -9.88
CA VAL A 102 5.51 -8.13 -10.50
C VAL A 102 6.44 -7.15 -11.18
N VAL A 103 7.62 -6.93 -10.60
CA VAL A 103 8.68 -6.16 -11.26
C VAL A 103 9.43 -7.13 -12.16
N GLU A 104 9.28 -6.97 -13.48
CA GLU A 104 10.13 -7.65 -14.45
C GLU A 104 11.54 -7.06 -14.34
N VAL A 105 12.42 -7.77 -13.63
CA VAL A 105 13.84 -7.42 -13.58
C VAL A 105 14.47 -7.84 -14.91
N LYS A 106 14.45 -6.95 -15.90
CA LYS A 106 15.20 -7.16 -17.13
C LYS A 106 16.69 -7.19 -16.78
N ARG A 107 17.38 -8.28 -17.15
CA ARG A 107 18.84 -8.36 -17.03
C ARG A 107 19.45 -7.15 -17.76
N PRO A 108 20.33 -6.36 -17.10
CA PRO A 108 21.05 -5.30 -17.79
C PRO A 108 21.83 -5.84 -18.99
N ALA A 109 21.81 -5.14 -20.11
CA ALA A 109 22.45 -5.57 -21.36
C ALA A 109 23.97 -5.84 -21.22
N ILE A 110 24.61 -5.28 -20.19
CA ILE A 110 26.03 -5.53 -19.88
C ILE A 110 26.30 -7.01 -19.52
N TYR A 111 25.34 -7.72 -18.93
CA TYR A 111 25.50 -9.14 -18.61
C TYR A 111 25.60 -10.02 -19.87
N GLU A 112 24.85 -9.69 -20.93
CA GLU A 112 24.97 -10.37 -22.21
C GLU A 112 26.35 -10.12 -22.86
N LEU A 113 26.91 -8.93 -22.67
CA LEU A 113 28.25 -8.61 -23.15
C LEU A 113 29.34 -9.37 -22.38
N LEU A 114 29.19 -9.50 -21.06
CA LEU A 114 30.10 -10.28 -20.21
C LEU A 114 30.10 -11.77 -20.59
N GLU A 115 28.93 -12.35 -20.88
CA GLU A 115 28.80 -13.75 -21.30
C GLU A 115 29.36 -13.99 -22.73
N ARG A 116 29.29 -12.99 -23.61
CA ARG A 116 29.69 -13.13 -25.02
C ARG A 116 31.20 -13.11 -25.25
N TYR A 117 31.97 -12.45 -24.39
CA TYR A 117 33.41 -12.25 -24.59
C TYR A 117 34.23 -12.93 -23.49
N SER A 118 35.02 -13.94 -23.86
CA SER A 118 35.91 -14.66 -22.95
C SER A 118 37.22 -13.93 -22.62
N SER A 119 37.48 -12.79 -23.26
CA SER A 119 38.68 -11.99 -23.03
C SER A 119 38.32 -10.60 -22.50
N TRP A 120 38.79 -10.30 -21.29
CA TRP A 120 38.60 -9.01 -20.62
C TRP A 120 39.04 -7.83 -21.50
N ASN A 121 40.23 -7.94 -22.10
CA ASN A 121 40.79 -6.87 -22.93
C ASN A 121 39.97 -6.64 -24.22
N VAL A 122 39.38 -7.70 -24.79
CA VAL A 122 38.49 -7.58 -25.94
C VAL A 122 37.18 -6.91 -25.53
N LEU A 123 36.60 -7.30 -24.39
CA LEU A 123 35.38 -6.68 -23.86
C LEU A 123 35.58 -5.18 -23.60
N LYS A 124 36.66 -4.81 -22.89
CA LYS A 124 37.01 -3.41 -22.63
C LYS A 124 37.13 -2.61 -23.93
N ALA A 125 37.83 -3.15 -24.93
CA ALA A 125 37.94 -2.50 -26.23
C ALA A 125 36.57 -2.33 -26.93
N LYS A 126 35.64 -3.30 -26.81
CA LYS A 126 34.29 -3.18 -27.36
C LYS A 126 33.45 -2.12 -26.66
N ILE A 127 33.54 -2.01 -25.34
CA ILE A 127 32.85 -0.96 -24.58
C ILE A 127 33.37 0.41 -24.97
N VAL A 128 34.69 0.60 -25.11
CA VAL A 128 35.26 1.85 -25.63
C VAL A 128 34.63 2.23 -26.97
N TRP A 129 34.48 1.28 -27.90
CA TRP A 129 33.85 1.55 -29.20
C TRP A 129 32.36 1.88 -29.09
N LEU A 130 31.62 1.19 -28.21
CA LEU A 130 30.21 1.49 -27.96
C LEU A 130 30.03 2.89 -27.33
N THR A 131 30.88 3.25 -26.38
CA THR A 131 30.88 4.57 -25.74
C THR A 131 31.24 5.67 -26.75
N ARG A 132 32.26 5.46 -27.57
CA ARG A 132 32.59 6.37 -28.70
C ARG A 132 31.42 6.50 -29.67
N PHE A 133 30.74 5.41 -29.99
CA PHE A 133 29.59 5.43 -30.89
C PHE A 133 28.39 6.16 -30.27
N ALA A 134 28.08 5.92 -29.00
CA ALA A 134 27.04 6.64 -28.26
C ALA A 134 27.35 8.15 -28.17
N PHE A 135 28.62 8.49 -27.89
CA PHE A 135 29.11 9.87 -27.91
C PHE A 135 28.92 10.50 -29.30
N LEU A 136 29.23 9.78 -30.38
CA LEU A 136 28.99 10.26 -31.74
C LEU A 136 27.50 10.48 -32.02
N LEU A 137 26.63 9.58 -31.58
CA LEU A 137 25.19 9.73 -31.76
C LEU A 137 24.66 10.95 -31.00
N SER A 138 25.12 11.18 -29.76
CA SER A 138 24.70 12.34 -28.97
C SER A 138 25.28 13.66 -29.48
N HIS A 139 26.48 13.66 -30.05
CA HIS A 139 27.16 14.87 -30.52
C HIS A 139 26.98 15.16 -32.02
N ARG A 140 26.47 14.22 -32.83
CA ARG A 140 26.06 14.50 -34.23
C ARG A 140 24.90 15.50 -34.34
N LEU A 141 24.23 15.82 -33.22
CA LEU A 141 23.23 16.89 -33.15
C LEU A 141 23.83 18.31 -33.07
N HIS A 142 25.11 18.47 -32.71
CA HIS A 142 25.82 19.76 -32.74
C HIS A 142 27.23 19.60 -33.32
N ARG A 143 27.44 20.15 -34.52
CA ARG A 143 28.64 19.97 -35.38
C ARG A 143 29.98 20.18 -34.65
N SER A 144 30.97 19.45 -35.18
CA SER A 144 32.43 19.59 -35.10
C SER A 144 33.14 19.21 -33.80
N HIS A 145 33.14 17.91 -33.47
CA HIS A 145 34.31 17.32 -32.79
C HIS A 145 34.77 16.08 -33.53
N ILE A 146 36.08 16.04 -33.80
CA ILE A 146 36.78 14.94 -34.48
C ILE A 146 36.70 13.74 -33.55
N CYS A 147 36.06 12.67 -34.01
CA CYS A 147 36.09 11.39 -33.31
C CYS A 147 37.54 10.89 -33.29
N PRO A 148 38.08 10.41 -32.15
CA PRO A 148 39.39 9.76 -32.15
C PRO A 148 39.31 8.49 -33.00
N LEU A 149 39.73 8.57 -34.26
CA LEU A 149 39.74 7.48 -35.25
C LEU A 149 40.93 6.51 -35.04
N GLY A 150 41.49 6.49 -33.83
CA GLY A 150 42.65 5.67 -33.46
C GLY A 150 42.26 4.43 -32.63
N LYS A 151 43.26 3.60 -32.32
CA LYS A 151 43.12 2.50 -31.36
C LYS A 151 42.63 3.03 -30.00
N PRO A 152 41.88 2.23 -29.21
CA PRO A 152 41.54 2.58 -27.84
C PRO A 152 42.78 3.02 -27.06
N THR A 153 42.70 4.17 -26.42
CA THR A 153 43.76 4.70 -25.56
C THR A 153 43.69 4.03 -24.18
N ILE A 154 44.81 4.04 -23.44
CA ILE A 154 44.86 3.47 -22.08
C ILE A 154 43.81 4.10 -21.16
N PRO A 155 43.61 5.44 -21.13
CA PRO A 155 42.58 6.05 -20.28
C PRO A 155 41.16 5.63 -20.65
N GLU A 156 40.87 5.40 -21.94
CA GLU A 156 39.55 4.91 -22.35
C GLU A 156 39.31 3.47 -21.88
N LEU A 157 40.35 2.64 -21.87
CA LEU A 157 40.26 1.27 -21.36
C LEU A 157 40.08 1.22 -19.84
N GLU A 158 40.70 2.13 -19.10
CA GLU A 158 40.50 2.28 -17.65
C GLU A 158 39.09 2.80 -17.32
N ASN A 159 38.58 3.76 -18.09
CA ASN A 159 37.21 4.23 -17.94
C ASN A 159 36.18 3.13 -18.26
N ALA A 160 36.41 2.37 -19.33
CA ALA A 160 35.56 1.24 -19.69
C ALA A 160 35.56 0.13 -18.61
N GLU A 161 36.65 0.00 -17.85
CA GLU A 161 36.74 -0.93 -16.72
C GLU A 161 35.88 -0.47 -15.53
N ASN A 162 35.94 0.82 -15.21
CA ASN A 162 35.08 1.43 -14.18
C ASN A 162 33.59 1.42 -14.54
N ASP A 163 33.24 1.41 -15.83
CA ASP A 163 31.85 1.32 -16.28
C ASP A 163 31.27 -0.12 -16.17
N ILE A 164 32.13 -1.14 -16.07
CA ILE A 164 31.72 -2.55 -15.95
C ILE A 164 31.58 -3.00 -14.50
N ILE A 165 32.46 -2.51 -13.61
CA ILE A 165 32.62 -2.95 -12.21
C ILE A 165 31.89 -2.00 -11.27
#